data_AF-A0A3E1HJ47-F1
#
_entry.id   AF-A0A3E1HJ47-F1
#
_cell.length_a   1.000
_cell.length_b   1.000
_cell.length_c   1.000
_cell.angle_alpha   90.00
_cell.angle_beta   90.00
_cell.angle_gamma   90.00
#
_symmetry.space_group_name_H-M   'P 1'
#
loop_
_entity.id
_entity.type
_entity.pdbx_description
1 polymer ?
#
loop_
_entity_poly.entity_id
_entity_poly.type
_entity_poly.pdbx_seq_one_letter_code
_entity_poly.pdbx_strand_id
1 'polypeptide(L)'
;MAWMPPLHILLSPITADTGATIQQIQLKPLFYAAQKDALARAGDDEDDQFFELAKLATGLSEKELDQLKRPDYVSIAQYVHEMSTRPASFFLDQTDSPRESLTCEQVALLLPLDASGRTLTSVTLEMPALRATKVMKKLATNKDRAEFITAHCSGLMIPDLAGLTVPDWTELQERIDDFLNKPADFFRSATSK
;
A
#
# COMPACT_ATOMS: atom_id res chain seq x y z
N MET A 1 13.62 -5.44 -12.08
CA MET A 1 13.75 -6.19 -10.81
C MET A 1 12.49 -5.94 -9.99
N ALA A 2 12.01 -6.90 -9.20
CA ALA A 2 10.90 -6.63 -8.28
C ALA A 2 11.36 -5.63 -7.21
N TRP A 3 10.53 -4.65 -6.87
CA TRP A 3 10.84 -3.69 -5.81
C TRP A 3 11.02 -4.44 -4.49
N MET A 4 11.99 -4.00 -3.69
CA MET A 4 12.24 -4.53 -2.34
C MET A 4 12.29 -3.37 -1.35
N PRO A 5 11.71 -3.52 -0.16
CA PRO A 5 11.86 -2.53 0.89
C PRO A 5 13.34 -2.27 1.21
N PRO A 6 13.69 -1.04 1.59
CA PRO A 6 15.06 -0.69 1.91
C PRO A 6 15.55 -1.39 3.18
N LEU A 7 16.85 -1.68 3.21
CA LEU A 7 17.56 -2.12 4.41
C LEU A 7 17.91 -0.88 5.25
N HIS A 8 17.36 -0.78 6.46
CA HIS A 8 17.68 0.30 7.40
C HIS A 8 18.90 -0.07 8.23
N ILE A 9 20.00 0.66 8.09
CA ILE A 9 21.20 0.48 8.91
C ILE A 9 21.03 1.33 10.17
N LEU A 10 21.04 0.69 11.34
CA LEU A 10 20.88 1.38 12.61
C LEU A 10 22.12 2.21 12.93
N LEU A 11 21.90 3.46 13.35
CA LEU A 11 22.98 4.29 13.90
C LEU A 11 23.48 3.76 15.24
N SER A 12 22.60 3.12 16.01
CA SER A 12 22.95 2.47 17.27
C SER A 12 22.36 1.06 17.32
N PRO A 13 23.18 0.02 17.54
CA PRO A 13 22.67 -1.34 17.63
C PRO A 13 21.72 -1.51 18.81
N ILE A 14 20.73 -2.37 18.63
CA ILE A 14 19.79 -2.79 19.69
C ILE A 14 19.98 -4.27 20.02
N THR A 15 19.43 -4.71 21.15
CA THR A 15 19.46 -6.12 21.56
C THR A 15 18.11 -6.76 21.26
N ALA A 16 18.13 -7.82 20.47
CA ALA A 16 16.97 -8.63 20.17
C ALA A 16 16.47 -9.37 21.42
N ASP A 17 15.21 -9.82 21.40
CA ASP A 17 14.66 -10.66 22.47
C ASP A 17 15.42 -11.98 22.65
N THR A 18 16.12 -12.43 21.59
CA THR A 18 17.01 -13.61 21.61
C THR A 18 18.39 -13.34 22.22
N GLY A 19 18.70 -12.09 22.57
CA GLY A 19 20.02 -11.64 23.01
C GLY A 19 21.00 -11.31 21.89
N ALA A 20 20.61 -11.48 20.62
CA ALA A 20 21.44 -11.12 19.47
C ALA A 20 21.50 -9.60 19.26
N THR A 21 22.62 -9.09 18.74
CA THR A 21 22.75 -7.67 18.37
C THR A 21 22.14 -7.42 16.99
N ILE A 22 21.22 -6.46 16.91
CA ILE A 22 20.63 -5.99 15.65
C ILE A 22 21.34 -4.70 15.26
N GLN A 23 21.97 -4.69 14.09
CA GLN A 23 22.63 -3.52 13.49
C GLN A 23 21.91 -3.02 12.23
N GLN A 24 21.06 -3.86 11.66
CA GLN A 24 20.34 -3.57 10.43
C GLN A 24 18.97 -4.24 10.48
N ILE A 25 17.97 -3.56 9.93
CA ILE A 25 16.59 -4.00 9.89
C ILE A 25 16.18 -4.05 8.43
N GLN A 26 15.85 -5.25 7.95
CA GLN A 26 15.18 -5.38 6.66
C GLN A 26 13.74 -4.91 6.84
N LEU A 27 13.42 -3.73 6.30
CA LEU A 27 12.05 -3.22 6.36
C LEU A 27 11.14 -4.13 5.53
N LYS A 28 9.86 -4.09 5.87
CA LYS A 28 8.80 -4.88 5.27
C LYS A 28 7.80 -3.97 4.57
N PRO A 29 7.15 -4.45 3.50
CA PRO A 29 6.03 -3.73 2.93
C PRO A 29 4.87 -3.67 3.93
N LEU A 30 4.06 -2.63 3.84
CA LEU A 30 2.80 -2.55 4.56
C LEU A 30 1.69 -3.11 3.67
N PHE A 31 0.98 -4.12 4.17
CA PHE A 31 -0.17 -4.71 3.51
C PHE A 31 -1.47 -4.08 4.02
N TYR A 32 -2.44 -3.91 3.14
CA TYR A 32 -3.71 -3.25 3.43
C TYR A 32 -4.43 -3.87 4.63
N ALA A 33 -4.56 -5.20 4.68
CA ALA A 33 -5.20 -5.87 5.81
C ALA A 33 -4.43 -5.70 7.12
N ALA A 34 -3.11 -5.87 7.08
CA ALA A 34 -2.26 -5.74 8.27
C ALA A 34 -2.28 -4.31 8.84
N GLN A 35 -2.22 -3.29 7.98
CA GLN A 35 -2.34 -1.89 8.37
C GLN A 35 -3.72 -1.63 9.01
N LYS A 36 -4.79 -2.07 8.36
CA LYS A 36 -6.16 -1.90 8.86
C LYS A 36 -6.35 -2.54 10.24
N ASP A 37 -5.81 -3.72 10.46
CA ASP A 37 -5.87 -4.39 11.76
C ASP A 37 -5.01 -3.69 12.81
N ALA A 38 -3.84 -3.15 12.43
CA ALA A 38 -3.00 -2.35 13.32
C ALA A 38 -3.68 -1.04 13.75
N LEU A 39 -4.24 -0.28 12.81
CA LEU A 39 -4.95 0.96 13.10
C LEU A 39 -6.19 0.71 13.98
N ALA A 40 -6.91 -0.39 13.75
CA ALA A 40 -8.04 -0.77 14.59
C ALA A 40 -7.64 -1.14 16.03
N ARG A 41 -6.41 -1.62 16.26
CA ARG A 41 -5.88 -1.89 17.60
C ARG A 41 -5.39 -0.64 18.32
N ALA A 42 -4.75 0.27 17.60
CA ALA A 42 -4.19 1.51 18.15
C ALA A 42 -5.27 2.53 18.56
N GLY A 43 -6.45 2.50 17.93
CA GLY A 43 -7.50 3.48 18.20
C GLY A 43 -7.26 4.79 17.45
N ASP A 44 -7.59 5.93 18.05
CA ASP A 44 -7.55 7.26 17.40
C ASP A 44 -6.27 8.07 17.69
N ASP A 45 -5.36 7.54 18.52
CA ASP A 45 -4.10 8.23 18.84
C ASP A 45 -3.08 8.04 17.70
N GLU A 46 -2.60 9.15 17.14
CA GLU A 46 -1.67 9.12 16.00
C GLU A 46 -0.34 8.47 16.36
N ASP A 47 0.19 8.73 17.56
CA ASP A 47 1.49 8.19 17.98
C ASP A 47 1.40 6.67 18.17
N ASP A 48 0.31 6.17 18.78
CA ASP A 48 0.04 4.74 18.94
C ASP A 48 -0.18 4.05 17.58
N GLN A 49 -0.89 4.70 16.65
CA GLN A 49 -1.07 4.19 15.29
C GLN A 49 0.28 4.04 14.58
N PHE A 50 1.12 5.07 14.63
CA PHE A 50 2.45 5.02 14.03
C PHE A 50 3.32 3.94 14.65
N PHE A 51 3.24 3.75 15.97
CA PHE A 51 4.01 2.73 16.66
C PHE A 51 3.63 1.31 16.21
N GLU A 52 2.33 1.01 16.07
CA GLU A 52 1.85 -0.26 15.53
C GLU A 52 2.28 -0.47 14.07
N LEU A 53 2.26 0.58 13.24
CA LEU A 53 2.74 0.50 11.86
C LEU A 53 4.25 0.31 11.78
N ALA A 54 5.02 0.93 12.68
CA ALA A 54 6.46 0.74 12.78
C ALA A 54 6.82 -0.71 13.17
N LYS A 55 6.05 -1.33 14.07
CA LYS A 55 6.18 -2.77 14.39
C LYS A 55 5.94 -3.65 13.17
N LEU A 56 4.93 -3.35 12.35
CA LEU A 56 4.68 -4.08 11.10
C LEU A 56 5.81 -3.91 10.09
N ALA A 57 6.28 -2.66 9.90
CA ALA A 57 7.33 -2.33 8.94
C ALA A 57 8.70 -2.90 9.32
N THR A 58 9.02 -3.00 10.61
CA THR A 58 10.32 -3.49 11.08
C THR A 58 10.30 -4.97 11.42
N GLY A 59 9.15 -5.50 11.83
CA GLY A 59 9.03 -6.84 12.41
C GLY A 59 9.64 -6.98 13.81
N LEU A 60 10.02 -5.87 14.45
CA LEU A 60 10.55 -5.85 15.80
C LEU A 60 9.45 -5.98 16.85
N SER A 61 9.80 -6.52 18.01
CA SER A 61 8.93 -6.46 19.19
C SER A 61 8.86 -5.04 19.75
N GLU A 62 7.86 -4.78 20.59
CA GLU A 62 7.70 -3.49 21.27
C GLU A 62 8.95 -3.11 22.10
N LYS A 63 9.54 -4.09 22.80
CA LYS A 63 10.77 -3.90 23.57
C LYS A 63 11.99 -3.60 22.70
N GLU A 64 12.05 -4.17 21.50
CA GLU A 64 13.11 -3.90 20.53
C GLU A 64 12.92 -2.51 19.92
N LEU A 65 11.67 -2.12 19.62
CA LEU A 65 11.33 -0.81 19.09
C LEU A 65 11.68 0.31 20.10
N ASP A 66 11.39 0.10 21.38
CA ASP A 66 11.71 1.05 22.47
C ASP A 66 13.21 1.28 22.67
N GLN A 67 14.06 0.34 22.21
CA GLN A 67 15.51 0.51 22.26
C GLN A 67 16.04 1.43 21.14
N LEU A 68 15.25 1.67 20.09
CA LEU A 68 15.65 2.50 18.97
C LEU A 68 15.95 3.92 19.41
N LYS A 69 17.03 4.48 18.86
CA LYS A 69 17.33 5.89 19.08
C LYS A 69 16.42 6.74 18.20
N ARG A 70 16.12 7.95 18.68
CA ARG A 70 15.19 8.87 18.01
C ARG A 70 15.51 9.08 16.51
N PRO A 71 16.78 9.22 16.07
CA PRO A 71 17.08 9.36 14.64
C PRO A 71 16.72 8.12 13.79
N ASP A 72 16.96 6.91 14.32
CA ASP A 72 16.57 5.66 13.65
C ASP A 72 15.04 5.55 13.58
N TYR A 73 14.36 5.87 14.68
CA TYR A 73 12.90 5.90 14.74
C TYR A 73 12.29 6.90 13.74
N VAL A 74 12.86 8.10 13.62
CA VAL A 74 12.40 9.12 12.64
C VAL A 74 12.55 8.62 11.21
N SER A 75 13.65 7.93 10.89
CA SER A 75 13.88 7.37 9.55
C SER A 75 12.86 6.27 9.22
N ILE A 76 12.58 5.39 10.18
CA ILE A 76 11.55 4.34 10.04
C ILE A 76 10.15 4.97 9.92
N ALA A 77 9.86 6.01 10.71
CA ALA A 77 8.59 6.73 10.64
C ALA A 77 8.38 7.40 9.27
N GLN A 78 9.44 7.96 8.68
CA GLN A 78 9.39 8.50 7.33
C GLN A 78 9.04 7.39 6.31
N TYR A 79 9.69 6.24 6.37
CA TYR A 79 9.36 5.10 5.51
C TYR A 79 7.91 4.64 5.67
N VAL A 80 7.43 4.49 6.92
CA VAL A 80 6.03 4.13 7.23
C VAL A 80 5.06 5.15 6.65
N HIS A 81 5.35 6.44 6.81
CA HIS A 81 4.54 7.52 6.27
C HIS A 81 4.48 7.46 4.74
N GLU A 82 5.61 7.29 4.07
CA GLU A 82 5.67 7.15 2.61
C GLU A 82 4.85 5.94 2.16
N MET A 83 5.05 4.76 2.76
CA MET A 83 4.28 3.55 2.44
C MET A 83 2.78 3.69 2.69
N SER A 84 2.37 4.56 3.62
CA SER A 84 0.96 4.76 3.97
C SER A 84 0.26 5.80 3.11
N THR A 85 1.01 6.68 2.44
CA THR A 85 0.45 7.87 1.78
C THR A 85 0.81 8.00 0.31
N ARG A 86 1.88 7.34 -0.16
CA ARG A 86 2.33 7.41 -1.55
C ARG A 86 1.77 6.23 -2.35
N PRO A 87 1.38 6.47 -3.61
CA PRO A 87 0.92 5.40 -4.49
C PRO A 87 2.09 4.53 -4.97
N ALA A 88 1.80 3.32 -5.46
CA ALA A 88 2.81 2.38 -5.94
C ALA A 88 3.75 2.97 -7.01
N SER A 89 3.22 3.82 -7.91
CA SER A 89 4.02 4.50 -8.93
C SER A 89 5.21 5.29 -8.37
N PHE A 90 5.07 5.91 -7.19
CA PHE A 90 6.15 6.66 -6.54
C PHE A 90 7.38 5.79 -6.20
N PHE A 91 7.15 4.55 -5.80
CA PHE A 91 8.21 3.60 -5.44
C PHE A 91 8.81 2.92 -6.67
N LEU A 92 7.97 2.61 -7.66
CA LEU A 92 8.41 2.02 -8.91
C LEU A 92 9.27 2.99 -9.73
N ASP A 93 8.99 4.29 -9.67
CA ASP A 93 9.76 5.34 -10.37
C ASP A 93 11.17 5.56 -9.84
N GLN A 94 11.41 5.15 -8.60
CA GLN A 94 12.74 5.15 -8.01
C GLN A 94 13.57 3.94 -8.47
N THR A 95 12.96 2.96 -9.12
CA THR A 95 13.67 1.85 -9.73
C THR A 95 14.00 2.19 -11.18
N ASP A 96 15.23 1.93 -11.62
CA ASP A 96 15.69 2.10 -13.03
C ASP A 96 15.00 1.12 -14.02
N SER A 97 13.82 0.59 -13.67
CA SER A 97 13.09 -0.32 -14.53
C SER A 97 12.36 0.48 -15.62
N PRO A 98 12.53 0.15 -16.92
CA PRO A 98 11.79 0.81 -17.97
C PRO A 98 10.29 0.58 -17.75
N ARG A 99 9.54 1.68 -17.61
CA ARG A 99 8.08 1.65 -17.66
C ARG A 99 7.68 1.15 -19.04
N GLU A 100 7.08 -0.04 -19.12
CA GLU A 100 6.15 -0.28 -20.22
C GLU A 100 5.09 0.82 -20.13
N SER A 101 4.69 1.40 -21.26
CA SER A 101 3.71 2.48 -21.32
C SER A 101 2.36 1.98 -20.82
N LEU A 102 2.19 1.95 -19.50
CA LEU A 102 0.94 1.59 -18.85
C LEU A 102 -0.09 2.65 -19.21
N THR A 103 -1.19 2.20 -19.81
CA THR A 103 -2.33 3.08 -20.09
C THR A 103 -2.94 3.55 -18.76
N CYS A 104 -3.87 4.52 -18.80
CA CYS A 104 -4.62 4.93 -17.62
C CYS A 104 -5.30 3.75 -16.89
N GLU A 105 -5.58 2.68 -17.63
CA GLU A 105 -6.27 1.48 -17.17
C GLU A 105 -5.32 0.40 -16.63
N GLN A 106 -4.05 0.37 -17.05
CA GLN A 106 -3.11 -0.63 -16.55
C GLN A 106 -2.31 -0.08 -15.35
N VAL A 107 -2.31 -0.83 -14.25
CA VAL A 107 -1.62 -0.46 -13.01
C VAL A 107 -0.62 -1.56 -12.67
N ALA A 108 0.67 -1.23 -12.63
CA ALA A 108 1.69 -2.14 -12.12
C ALA A 108 1.61 -2.19 -10.60
N LEU A 109 1.70 -3.40 -10.04
CA LEU A 109 1.73 -3.61 -8.59
C LEU A 109 3.16 -3.47 -8.08
N LEU A 110 3.30 -2.87 -6.90
CA LEU A 110 4.55 -2.71 -6.17
C LEU A 110 5.15 -4.07 -5.80
N LEU A 111 4.29 -5.00 -5.37
CA LEU A 111 4.65 -6.39 -5.12
C LEU A 111 3.68 -7.33 -5.85
N PRO A 112 4.13 -8.52 -6.26
CA PRO A 112 3.25 -9.51 -6.86
C PRO A 112 2.11 -9.91 -5.90
N LEU A 113 0.88 -9.98 -6.42
CA LEU A 113 -0.32 -10.38 -5.69
C LEU A 113 -0.76 -11.78 -6.12
N ASP A 114 -0.87 -12.70 -5.18
CA ASP A 114 -1.48 -14.00 -5.44
C ASP A 114 -3.00 -13.91 -5.32
N ALA A 115 -3.69 -13.94 -6.46
CA ALA A 115 -5.15 -13.86 -6.55
C ALA A 115 -5.69 -14.99 -7.45
N SER A 116 -6.72 -15.70 -6.98
CA SER A 116 -7.37 -16.78 -7.75
C SER A 116 -6.39 -17.85 -8.29
N GLY A 117 -5.34 -18.17 -7.55
CA GLY A 117 -4.32 -19.16 -7.95
C GLY A 117 -3.35 -18.67 -9.04
N ARG A 118 -3.29 -17.35 -9.29
CA ARG A 118 -2.36 -16.71 -10.21
C ARG A 118 -1.59 -15.62 -9.48
N THR A 119 -0.32 -15.46 -9.82
CA THR A 119 0.49 -14.34 -9.37
C THR A 119 0.36 -13.20 -10.37
N LEU A 120 -0.20 -12.08 -9.93
CA LEU A 120 -0.40 -10.86 -10.70
C LEU A 120 0.71 -9.86 -10.38
N THR A 121 1.36 -9.32 -11.40
CA THR A 121 2.31 -8.19 -11.26
C THR A 121 1.71 -6.86 -11.71
N SER A 122 0.52 -6.91 -12.31
CA SER A 122 -0.24 -5.74 -12.75
C SER A 122 -1.73 -6.06 -12.74
N VAL A 123 -2.55 -5.04 -12.58
CA VAL A 123 -4.01 -5.09 -12.66
C VAL A 123 -4.46 -4.23 -13.83
N THR A 124 -5.43 -4.71 -14.60
CA THR A 124 -6.13 -3.89 -15.61
C THR A 124 -7.44 -3.44 -15.02
N LEU A 125 -7.66 -2.14 -14.95
CA LEU A 125 -8.85 -1.52 -14.42
C LEU A 125 -9.89 -1.30 -15.52
N GLU A 126 -11.15 -1.61 -15.20
CA GLU A 126 -12.31 -1.30 -16.02
C GLU A 126 -13.09 -0.13 -15.44
N MET A 127 -13.51 0.80 -16.30
CA MET A 127 -14.37 1.91 -15.89
C MET A 127 -15.73 1.38 -15.39
N PRO A 128 -16.20 1.81 -14.20
CA PRO A 128 -17.43 1.29 -13.64
C PRO A 128 -18.66 1.81 -14.38
N ALA A 129 -19.58 0.91 -14.72
CA ALA A 129 -20.88 1.31 -15.25
C ALA A 129 -21.70 2.06 -14.19
N LEU A 130 -22.62 2.95 -14.62
CA LEU A 130 -23.52 3.69 -13.71
C LEU A 130 -24.33 2.78 -12.77
N ARG A 131 -24.60 1.53 -13.16
CA ARG A 131 -25.25 0.54 -12.28
C ARG A 131 -24.38 0.20 -11.07
N ALA A 132 -23.07 0.05 -11.26
CA ALA A 132 -22.13 -0.31 -10.20
C ALA A 132 -21.99 0.85 -9.21
N THR A 133 -21.90 2.09 -9.70
CA THR A 133 -21.83 3.28 -8.83
C THR A 133 -23.12 3.50 -8.03
N LYS A 134 -24.29 3.15 -8.60
CA LYS A 134 -25.56 3.13 -7.86
C LYS A 134 -25.60 2.06 -6.76
N VAL A 135 -25.03 0.87 -7.00
CA VAL A 135 -24.92 -0.18 -5.97
C VAL A 135 -23.96 0.25 -4.87
N MET A 136 -22.79 0.79 -5.24
CA MET A 136 -21.81 1.35 -4.30
C MET A 136 -22.47 2.34 -3.34
N LYS A 137 -23.24 3.32 -3.85
CA LYS A 137 -23.92 4.32 -3.01
C LYS A 137 -24.91 3.75 -1.99
N LYS A 138 -25.40 2.51 -2.18
CA LYS A 138 -26.31 1.83 -1.23
C LYS A 138 -25.58 1.17 -0.07
N LEU A 139 -24.25 1.03 -0.14
CA LEU A 139 -23.47 0.43 0.94
C LEU A 139 -23.35 1.39 2.13
N ALA A 140 -23.32 0.82 3.33
CA ALA A 140 -23.45 1.54 4.59
C ALA A 140 -22.21 2.38 4.91
N THR A 141 -21.01 1.80 4.75
CA THR A 141 -19.76 2.46 5.14
C THR A 141 -18.94 2.89 3.92
N ASN A 142 -18.16 3.96 4.06
CA ASN A 142 -17.23 4.39 3.00
C ASN A 142 -16.19 3.30 2.66
N LYS A 143 -15.84 2.49 3.66
CA LYS A 143 -14.94 1.35 3.49
C LYS A 143 -15.54 0.27 2.60
N ASP A 144 -16.79 -0.15 2.87
CA ASP A 144 -17.48 -1.14 2.03
C ASP A 144 -17.62 -0.62 0.58
N ARG A 145 -17.85 0.69 0.42
CA ARG A 145 -17.90 1.35 -0.89
C ARG A 145 -16.57 1.24 -1.63
N ALA A 146 -15.47 1.58 -0.96
CA ALA A 146 -14.13 1.51 -1.51
C ALA A 146 -13.74 0.07 -1.88
N GLU A 147 -13.91 -0.90 -0.97
CA GLU A 147 -13.61 -2.31 -1.22
C GLU A 147 -14.47 -2.86 -2.39
N PHE A 148 -15.78 -2.55 -2.42
CA PHE A 148 -16.67 -2.97 -3.50
C PHE A 148 -16.28 -2.40 -4.86
N ILE A 149 -16.08 -1.09 -4.96
CA ILE A 149 -15.79 -0.47 -6.27
C ILE A 149 -14.40 -0.90 -6.75
N THR A 150 -13.46 -1.09 -5.84
CA THR A 150 -12.11 -1.55 -6.16
C THR A 150 -12.13 -2.96 -6.70
N ALA A 151 -12.81 -3.89 -6.02
CA ALA A 151 -13.02 -5.25 -6.54
C ALA A 151 -13.69 -5.23 -7.92
N HIS A 152 -14.75 -4.41 -8.09
CA HIS A 152 -15.48 -4.32 -9.35
C HIS A 152 -14.62 -3.77 -10.50
N CYS A 153 -13.82 -2.71 -10.27
CA CYS A 153 -12.99 -2.11 -11.33
C CYS A 153 -11.73 -2.93 -11.63
N SER A 154 -11.14 -3.58 -10.63
CA SER A 154 -9.89 -4.36 -10.80
C SER A 154 -10.11 -5.81 -11.25
N GLY A 155 -11.33 -6.32 -11.13
CA GLY A 155 -11.63 -7.74 -11.31
C GLY A 155 -11.11 -8.64 -10.18
N LEU A 156 -10.52 -8.07 -9.13
CA LEU A 156 -10.11 -8.80 -7.92
C LEU A 156 -11.32 -9.15 -7.06
N MET A 157 -11.25 -10.27 -6.34
CA MET A 157 -12.26 -10.55 -5.32
C MET A 157 -11.96 -9.74 -4.06
N ILE A 158 -12.99 -9.40 -3.26
CA ILE A 158 -12.81 -8.66 -2.00
C ILE A 158 -11.75 -9.29 -1.08
N PRO A 159 -11.65 -10.63 -0.92
CA PRO A 159 -10.58 -11.24 -0.13
C PRO A 159 -9.17 -11.01 -0.71
N ASP A 160 -9.03 -10.91 -2.03
CA ASP A 160 -7.72 -10.69 -2.67
C ASP A 160 -7.19 -9.28 -2.37
N LEU A 161 -8.09 -8.30 -2.11
CA LEU A 161 -7.71 -6.93 -1.73
C LEU A 161 -6.89 -6.90 -0.42
N ALA A 162 -7.05 -7.91 0.45
CA ALA A 162 -6.27 -8.04 1.68
C ALA A 162 -4.76 -8.20 1.43
N GLY A 163 -4.40 -8.79 0.29
CA GLY A 163 -3.02 -9.04 -0.13
C GLY A 163 -2.34 -7.87 -0.82
N LEU A 164 -3.07 -6.78 -1.11
CA LEU A 164 -2.49 -5.58 -1.70
C LEU A 164 -1.57 -4.88 -0.69
N THR A 165 -0.48 -4.30 -1.19
CA THR A 165 0.27 -3.34 -0.39
C THR A 165 -0.54 -2.05 -0.23
N VAL A 166 -0.25 -1.27 0.81
CA VAL A 166 -0.91 0.03 1.00
C VAL A 166 -0.63 0.98 -0.19
N PRO A 167 0.58 1.06 -0.75
CA PRO A 167 0.82 1.83 -1.97
C PRO A 167 0.01 1.35 -3.18
N ASP A 168 -0.17 0.03 -3.35
CA ASP A 168 -1.00 -0.52 -4.43
C ASP A 168 -2.46 -0.13 -4.23
N TRP A 169 -2.97 -0.27 -3.00
CA TRP A 169 -4.32 0.17 -2.66
C TRP A 169 -4.52 1.65 -2.98
N THR A 170 -3.58 2.51 -2.58
CA THR A 170 -3.63 3.96 -2.82
C THR A 170 -3.63 4.29 -4.31
N GLU A 171 -2.76 3.67 -5.11
CA GLU A 171 -2.75 3.86 -6.58
C GLU A 171 -4.10 3.44 -7.19
N LEU A 172 -4.66 2.30 -6.78
CA LEU A 172 -5.97 1.86 -7.26
C LEU A 172 -7.08 2.83 -6.85
N GLN A 173 -7.07 3.35 -5.62
CA GLN A 173 -8.06 4.33 -5.17
C GLN A 173 -8.00 5.62 -5.99
N GLU A 174 -6.80 6.15 -6.25
CA GLU A 174 -6.63 7.38 -7.04
C GLU A 174 -7.16 7.20 -8.48
N ARG A 175 -6.84 6.09 -9.13
CA ARG A 175 -7.33 5.79 -10.50
C ARG A 175 -8.85 5.60 -10.54
N ILE A 176 -9.42 4.94 -9.53
CA ILE A 176 -10.87 4.74 -9.46
C ILE A 176 -11.58 6.06 -9.15
N ASP A 177 -11.03 6.91 -8.28
CA ASP A 177 -11.57 8.25 -8.03
C ASP A 177 -11.62 9.06 -9.33
N ASP A 178 -10.56 8.98 -10.15
CA ASP A 178 -10.56 9.59 -11.47
C ASP A 178 -11.72 9.06 -12.34
N PHE A 179 -11.96 7.74 -12.41
CA PHE A 179 -13.11 7.21 -13.17
C PHE A 179 -14.47 7.69 -12.66
N LEU A 180 -14.60 7.94 -11.35
CA LEU A 180 -15.85 8.39 -10.75
C LEU A 180 -16.09 9.88 -10.93
N ASN A 181 -15.03 10.68 -11.05
CA ASN A 181 -15.13 12.14 -10.93
C ASN A 181 -14.62 12.93 -12.16
N LYS A 182 -13.81 12.34 -13.05
CA LYS A 182 -13.28 13.04 -14.23
C LYS A 182 -14.21 12.89 -15.44
N PRO A 183 -14.31 13.92 -16.30
CA PRO A 183 -15.09 13.85 -17.53
C PRO A 183 -14.40 12.95 -18.57
N ALA A 184 -15.16 12.43 -19.53
CA ALA A 184 -14.65 11.53 -20.58
C ALA A 184 -13.45 12.09 -21.37
N ASP A 185 -13.38 13.41 -21.57
CA ASP A 185 -12.28 14.05 -22.32
C ASP A 185 -10.92 13.94 -21.62
N PHE A 186 -10.90 13.81 -20.29
CA PHE A 186 -9.69 13.55 -19.52
C PHE A 186 -9.00 12.26 -20.00
N PHE A 187 -9.76 11.17 -20.13
CA PHE A 187 -9.26 9.86 -20.55
C PHE A 187 -8.91 9.78 -22.04
N ARG A 188 -9.59 10.57 -22.88
CA ARG A 188 -9.25 10.69 -24.31
C ARG A 188 -7.91 11.39 -24.53
N SER A 189 -7.59 12.40 -23.71
CA SER A 189 -6.30 13.10 -23.81
C SER A 189 -5.11 12.25 -23.37
N ALA A 190 -5.33 11.29 -22.46
CA ALA A 190 -4.29 10.40 -21.94
C ALA A 190 -3.87 9.30 -22.93
N THR A 191 -4.71 8.96 -23.91
CA THR A 191 -4.48 7.91 -24.91
C THR A 191 -3.87 8.42 -26.23
N SER A 192 -3.68 9.74 -26.37
CA SER A 192 -3.24 10.40 -27.61
C SER A 192 -1.73 10.73 -27.66
N LYS A 193 -0.89 10.09 -26.85
CA LYS A 193 0.57 10.30 -26.81
C LYS A 193 1.33 9.02 -27.15
#